data_AF-R6DVN5-F1
#
_entry.id   AF-R6DVN5-F1
#
_cell.length_a   1.000
_cell.length_b   1.000
_cell.length_c   1.000
_cell.angle_alpha   90.00
_cell.angle_beta   90.00
_cell.angle_gamma   90.00
#
_symmetry.space_group_name_H-M   'P 1'
#
loop_
_entity.id
_entity.type
_entity.pdbx_description
1 polymer ?
#
loop_
_entity_poly.entity_id
_entity_poly.type
_entity_poly.pdbx_seq_one_letter_code
_entity_poly.pdbx_strand_id
1 'polypeptide(L)'
;MTLEEFITALGVPAFGTVLSEPINCGAGLSIDDEENGGEDDSYMLVLGDVTSKMYRNFLASLANTGRKETFHREFNGNIFVEFVDGSRIIYTYYTAETMIARIIFDNASSPISEMNDAADDVRGDTALMQFSLRYGKMIRFHSCDCGMLYAMRMRDNSVIIIDGGEIEQCTEDACDEFMRRLENLTGKEKDEKIRVSAYLCTHNHDDHMDFFIKLLKREKDVLDVERVMFNFPSKTLLEYGIPCADKLRSRIKKYAPNAKFLKLHTGQTIRFPDARIEVLSTHEDILPRSTRAGDDDTYRSVNETSTIYQIVFDDCSVIFLGDAEETNGEALLALYGKNSLSCKYLQCAHHLINDDRNIYNNVKAEKLLVPQCRFIAMTSECDNTRYFTQLFGEENMYFAGDCTYVFTIKDGNERIDCFEQKGYLYDGSGY
;
A
#
# COMPACT_ATOMS: atom_id res chain seq x y z
N MET A 1 7.64 22.24 -10.94
CA MET A 1 9.02 22.51 -10.52
C MET A 1 9.96 22.17 -11.66
N THR A 2 10.82 23.09 -12.08
CA THR A 2 11.85 22.86 -13.12
C THR A 2 13.08 22.18 -12.53
N LEU A 3 13.94 21.59 -13.37
CA LEU A 3 15.23 21.03 -12.92
C LEU A 3 16.11 22.05 -12.19
N GLU A 4 16.18 23.30 -12.67
CA GLU A 4 16.99 24.35 -12.03
C GLU A 4 16.47 24.68 -10.62
N GLU A 5 15.15 24.79 -10.46
CA GLU A 5 14.51 24.98 -9.16
C GLU A 5 14.79 23.80 -8.22
N PHE A 6 14.70 22.57 -8.73
CA PHE A 6 14.94 21.35 -7.95
C PHE A 6 16.37 21.29 -7.43
N ILE A 7 17.37 21.46 -8.31
CA ILE A 7 18.79 21.41 -7.94
C ILE A 7 19.15 22.55 -6.98
N THR A 8 18.60 23.75 -7.22
CA THR A 8 18.79 24.90 -6.32
C THR A 8 18.23 24.61 -4.92
N ALA A 9 17.02 24.06 -4.84
CA ALA A 9 16.39 23.69 -3.57
C ALA A 9 17.12 22.54 -2.85
N LEU A 10 17.72 21.60 -3.61
CA LEU A 10 18.50 20.50 -3.07
C LEU A 10 19.78 21.00 -2.40
N GLY A 11 20.41 22.04 -2.96
CA GLY A 11 21.55 22.73 -2.36
C GLY A 11 22.85 21.91 -2.34
N VAL A 12 22.94 20.85 -3.14
CA VAL A 12 24.17 20.06 -3.35
C VAL A 12 24.38 19.82 -4.85
N PRO A 13 25.61 19.51 -5.30
CA PRO A 13 25.90 19.28 -6.71
C PRO A 13 25.10 18.12 -7.31
N ALA A 14 24.72 18.25 -8.57
CA ALA A 14 24.15 17.15 -9.35
C ALA A 14 25.17 16.02 -9.53
N PHE A 15 24.67 14.80 -9.69
CA PHE A 15 25.46 13.60 -9.96
C PHE A 15 24.67 12.68 -10.91
N GLY A 16 25.38 11.77 -11.59
CA GLY A 16 24.76 10.89 -12.58
C GLY A 16 24.23 11.64 -13.80
N THR A 17 23.41 10.95 -14.58
CA THR A 17 22.73 11.46 -15.77
C THR A 17 21.27 11.76 -15.41
N VAL A 18 20.81 12.99 -15.61
CA VAL A 18 19.39 13.35 -15.43
C VAL A 18 18.55 12.64 -16.50
N LEU A 19 17.60 11.79 -16.08
CA LEU A 19 16.78 11.00 -17.01
C LEU A 19 15.49 11.71 -17.44
N SER A 20 15.01 12.67 -16.65
CA SER A 20 13.83 13.47 -16.95
C SER A 20 13.86 14.79 -16.17
N GLU A 21 13.00 15.74 -16.55
CA GLU A 21 12.61 16.83 -15.63
C GLU A 21 12.04 16.26 -14.31
N PRO A 22 12.07 17.02 -13.19
CA PRO A 22 11.43 16.61 -11.96
C PRO A 22 9.95 16.28 -12.16
N ILE A 23 9.56 15.10 -11.68
CA ILE A 23 8.23 14.52 -11.89
C ILE A 23 7.37 14.78 -10.66
N ASN A 24 6.14 15.25 -10.89
CA ASN A 24 5.15 15.40 -9.83
C ASN A 24 4.62 14.03 -9.39
N CYS A 25 5.09 13.54 -8.25
CA CYS A 25 4.68 12.25 -7.68
C CYS A 25 3.38 12.36 -6.86
N GLY A 26 2.72 13.51 -6.88
CA GLY A 26 1.39 13.71 -6.32
C GLY A 26 1.36 14.17 -4.88
N ALA A 27 0.15 14.54 -4.48
CA ALA A 27 -0.20 15.07 -3.17
C ALA A 27 -0.24 13.97 -2.09
N GLY A 28 -0.21 14.41 -0.84
CA GLY A 28 -0.61 13.58 0.29
C GLY A 28 -2.10 13.71 0.56
N LEU A 29 -2.44 14.60 1.50
CA LEU A 29 -3.83 14.83 1.92
C LEU A 29 -4.46 16.04 1.21
N SER A 30 -3.71 16.85 0.47
CA SER A 30 -4.30 17.90 -0.38
C SER A 30 -5.05 17.32 -1.56
N ILE A 31 -6.13 18.02 -1.93
CA ILE A 31 -6.86 17.70 -3.16
C ILE A 31 -5.96 18.13 -4.32
N ASP A 32 -5.88 17.28 -5.35
CA ASP A 32 -5.10 17.54 -6.57
C ASP A 32 -6.00 17.55 -7.82
N ASP A 33 -5.58 18.30 -8.84
CA ASP A 33 -6.22 18.35 -10.14
C ASP A 33 -5.24 18.00 -11.29
N GLU A 34 -5.80 17.75 -12.48
CA GLU A 34 -5.07 17.28 -13.67
C GLU A 34 -4.13 18.34 -14.26
N GLU A 35 -4.31 19.63 -13.96
CA GLU A 35 -3.52 20.72 -14.52
C GLU A 35 -2.42 21.19 -13.58
N ASN A 36 -2.75 21.37 -12.31
CA ASN A 36 -1.90 22.02 -11.31
C ASN A 36 -1.35 21.06 -10.25
N GLY A 37 -1.91 19.85 -10.14
CA GLY A 37 -1.63 18.95 -9.04
C GLY A 37 -2.22 19.45 -7.71
N GLY A 38 -1.61 19.11 -6.59
CA GLY A 38 -2.03 19.49 -5.24
C GLY A 38 -1.03 20.36 -4.48
N GLU A 39 -1.51 21.05 -3.44
CA GLU A 39 -0.69 22.02 -2.67
C GLU A 39 0.50 21.39 -1.91
N ASP A 40 0.41 20.10 -1.57
CA ASP A 40 1.45 19.34 -0.87
C ASP A 40 2.14 18.32 -1.78
N ASP A 41 2.13 18.55 -3.10
CA ASP A 41 2.73 17.67 -4.09
C ASP A 41 4.20 17.38 -3.81
N SER A 42 4.56 16.11 -3.93
CA SER A 42 5.95 15.65 -3.84
C SER A 42 6.57 15.58 -5.23
N TYR A 43 7.85 15.94 -5.34
CA TYR A 43 8.56 15.97 -6.62
C TYR A 43 9.77 15.04 -6.60
N MET A 44 9.96 14.28 -7.67
CA MET A 44 11.07 13.33 -7.79
C MET A 44 11.97 13.67 -8.98
N LEU A 45 13.28 13.61 -8.75
CA LEU A 45 14.29 13.58 -9.78
C LEU A 45 14.85 12.16 -9.94
N VAL A 46 14.87 11.65 -11.18
CA VAL A 46 15.43 10.33 -11.52
C VAL A 46 16.77 10.50 -12.22
N LEU A 47 17.79 9.80 -11.70
CA LEU A 47 19.18 9.88 -12.13
C LEU A 47 19.68 8.50 -12.55
N GLY A 48 20.23 8.38 -13.76
CA GLY A 48 20.88 7.17 -14.28
C GLY A 48 22.39 7.24 -14.18
N ASP A 49 23.07 6.17 -14.59
CA ASP A 49 24.54 6.04 -14.54
C ASP A 49 25.13 6.28 -13.14
N VAL A 50 24.36 5.97 -12.09
CA VAL A 50 24.77 6.20 -10.70
C VAL A 50 25.52 4.98 -10.18
N THR A 51 26.72 5.20 -9.66
CA THR A 51 27.45 4.17 -8.89
C THR A 51 27.16 4.31 -7.40
N SER A 52 27.26 3.21 -6.64
CA SER A 52 27.16 3.25 -5.17
C SER A 52 28.10 4.29 -4.54
N LYS A 53 29.31 4.47 -5.10
CA LYS A 53 30.25 5.50 -4.64
C LYS A 53 29.74 6.92 -4.88
N MET A 54 29.19 7.21 -6.07
CA MET A 54 28.59 8.52 -6.37
C MET A 54 27.43 8.82 -5.42
N TYR A 55 26.56 7.83 -5.21
CA TYR A 55 25.42 7.97 -4.32
C TYR A 55 25.84 8.23 -2.86
N ARG A 56 26.79 7.48 -2.33
CA ARG A 56 27.32 7.71 -0.96
C ARG A 56 27.98 9.08 -0.80
N ASN A 57 28.68 9.55 -1.83
CA ASN A 57 29.22 10.92 -1.82
C ASN A 57 28.11 11.96 -1.79
N PHE A 58 27.03 11.75 -2.53
CA PHE A 58 25.85 12.61 -2.49
C PHE A 58 25.20 12.64 -1.10
N LEU A 59 25.00 11.49 -0.45
CA LEU A 59 24.48 11.41 0.92
C LEU A 59 25.37 12.19 1.91
N ALA A 60 26.69 12.07 1.78
CA ALA A 60 27.63 12.85 2.60
C ALA A 60 27.52 14.36 2.32
N SER A 61 27.32 14.76 1.05
CA SER A 61 27.06 16.16 0.70
C SER A 61 25.76 16.69 1.34
N LEU A 62 24.67 15.91 1.34
CA LEU A 62 23.43 16.28 2.02
C LEU A 62 23.63 16.44 3.54
N ALA A 63 24.29 15.48 4.20
CA ALA A 63 24.58 15.59 5.62
C ALA A 63 25.43 16.84 5.95
N ASN A 64 26.39 17.18 5.09
CA ASN A 64 27.25 18.37 5.24
C ASN A 64 26.49 19.70 5.11
N THR A 65 25.25 19.71 4.59
CA THR A 65 24.40 20.92 4.64
C THR A 65 23.73 21.11 6.01
N GLY A 66 24.00 20.23 6.98
CA GLY A 66 23.39 20.25 8.31
C GLY A 66 22.04 19.55 8.39
N ARG A 67 21.59 18.91 7.31
CA ARG A 67 20.36 18.11 7.30
C ARG A 67 20.57 16.83 8.09
N LYS A 68 19.60 16.50 8.95
CA LYS A 68 19.66 15.34 9.83
C LYS A 68 19.11 14.12 9.11
N GLU A 69 19.92 13.07 9.01
CA GLU A 69 19.46 11.74 8.61
C GLU A 69 18.54 11.15 9.69
N THR A 70 17.38 10.65 9.29
CA THR A 70 16.36 10.08 10.19
C THR A 70 16.03 8.63 9.89
N PHE A 71 16.41 8.13 8.71
CA PHE A 71 16.28 6.74 8.32
C PHE A 71 17.41 6.36 7.36
N HIS A 72 17.95 5.15 7.53
CA HIS A 72 18.92 4.54 6.63
C HIS A 72 18.70 3.04 6.61
N ARG A 73 18.58 2.46 5.42
CA ARG A 73 18.56 1.01 5.21
C ARG A 73 19.42 0.66 4.00
N GLU A 74 20.18 -0.41 4.11
CA GLU A 74 20.85 -1.03 2.97
C GLU A 74 20.41 -2.47 2.85
N PHE A 75 20.09 -2.89 1.63
CA PHE A 75 19.69 -4.26 1.34
C PHE A 75 20.07 -4.62 -0.08
N ASN A 76 20.75 -5.77 -0.25
CA ASN A 76 21.16 -6.28 -1.57
C ASN A 76 21.92 -5.24 -2.44
N GLY A 77 22.74 -4.39 -1.81
CA GLY A 77 23.47 -3.32 -2.50
C GLY A 77 22.67 -2.03 -2.75
N ASN A 78 21.35 -2.06 -2.57
CA ASN A 78 20.50 -0.86 -2.59
C ASN A 78 20.67 -0.07 -1.29
N ILE A 79 20.47 1.24 -1.37
CA ILE A 79 20.64 2.18 -0.26
C ILE A 79 19.41 3.09 -0.23
N PHE A 80 18.74 3.17 0.91
CA PHE A 80 17.50 3.93 1.13
C PHE A 80 17.70 4.88 2.30
N VAL A 81 17.45 6.18 2.14
CA VAL A 81 17.80 7.19 3.15
C VAL A 81 16.74 8.29 3.21
N GLU A 82 16.49 8.77 4.43
CA GLU A 82 15.64 9.93 4.72
C GLU A 82 16.45 11.03 5.41
N PHE A 83 16.29 12.27 4.96
CA PHE A 83 16.76 13.47 5.65
C PHE A 83 15.60 14.42 5.96
N VAL A 84 15.65 15.05 7.14
CA VAL A 84 14.78 16.18 7.48
C VAL A 84 15.31 17.45 6.82
N ASP A 85 14.44 18.19 6.14
CA ASP A 85 14.75 19.46 5.46
C ASP A 85 13.68 20.51 5.76
N GLY A 86 13.80 21.19 6.91
CA GLY A 86 12.80 22.16 7.36
C GLY A 86 11.48 21.48 7.70
N SER A 87 10.39 21.84 6.99
CA SER A 87 9.07 21.25 7.15
C SER A 87 8.80 20.06 6.21
N ARG A 88 9.76 19.70 5.35
CA ARG A 88 9.64 18.61 4.37
C ARG A 88 10.68 17.53 4.64
N ILE A 89 10.53 16.43 3.92
CA ILE A 89 11.47 15.31 3.92
C ILE A 89 12.17 15.23 2.58
N ILE A 90 13.45 14.89 2.59
CA ILE A 90 14.15 14.41 1.40
C ILE A 90 14.26 12.89 1.55
N TYR A 91 13.44 12.16 0.81
CA TYR A 91 13.60 10.71 0.68
C TYR A 91 14.41 10.41 -0.58
N THR A 92 15.40 9.55 -0.46
CA THR A 92 16.24 9.19 -1.61
C THR A 92 16.65 7.74 -1.52
N TYR A 93 16.75 7.09 -2.69
CA TYR A 93 17.25 5.74 -2.76
C TYR A 93 18.02 5.46 -4.04
N TYR A 94 18.88 4.45 -3.96
CA TYR A 94 19.70 3.93 -5.04
C TYR A 94 19.42 2.44 -5.25
N THR A 95 19.15 2.07 -6.50
CA THR A 95 18.97 0.69 -6.94
C THR A 95 20.23 0.22 -7.66
N ALA A 96 20.90 -0.78 -7.11
CA ALA A 96 22.19 -1.25 -7.59
C ALA A 96 22.10 -1.91 -8.97
N GLU A 97 21.11 -2.77 -9.18
CA GLU A 97 20.93 -3.55 -10.43
C GLU A 97 20.73 -2.63 -11.64
N THR A 98 19.96 -1.55 -11.48
CA THR A 98 19.64 -0.62 -12.57
C THR A 98 20.57 0.58 -12.64
N MET A 99 21.42 0.79 -11.63
CA MET A 99 22.25 1.98 -11.47
C MET A 99 21.45 3.30 -11.47
N ILE A 100 20.23 3.26 -10.94
CA ILE A 100 19.32 4.41 -10.84
C ILE A 100 19.28 4.93 -9.41
N ALA A 101 19.34 6.25 -9.24
CA ALA A 101 18.99 6.92 -8.00
C ALA A 101 17.75 7.80 -8.18
N ARG A 102 16.97 7.90 -7.11
CA ARG A 102 15.79 8.75 -7.01
C ARG A 102 15.95 9.69 -5.84
N ILE A 103 15.63 10.96 -6.05
CA ILE A 103 15.64 12.00 -5.00
C ILE A 103 14.25 12.61 -4.98
N ILE A 104 13.59 12.55 -3.85
CA ILE A 104 12.19 12.95 -3.69
C ILE A 104 12.14 14.06 -2.64
N PHE A 105 11.58 15.20 -3.02
CA PHE A 105 11.07 16.17 -2.05
C PHE A 105 9.67 15.74 -1.67
N ASP A 106 9.57 15.11 -0.51
CA ASP A 106 8.31 14.73 0.10
C ASP A 106 7.80 15.90 0.95
N ASN A 107 6.78 16.57 0.43
CA ASN A 107 6.19 17.76 1.03
C ASN A 107 4.96 17.45 1.90
N ALA A 108 4.55 16.18 1.99
CA ALA A 108 3.31 15.79 2.63
C ALA A 108 3.50 14.95 3.90
N SER A 109 4.57 14.16 3.98
CA SER A 109 4.74 13.19 5.04
C SER A 109 5.16 13.77 6.38
N SER A 110 4.70 13.12 7.45
CA SER A 110 5.37 13.15 8.74
C SER A 110 6.67 12.32 8.67
N PRO A 111 7.76 12.72 9.34
CA PRO A 111 9.02 11.97 9.31
C PRO A 111 8.85 10.53 9.81
N ILE A 112 9.59 9.56 9.25
CA ILE A 112 9.52 8.15 9.68
C ILE A 112 9.72 8.00 11.20
N SER A 113 10.57 8.82 11.81
CA SER A 113 10.79 8.81 13.26
C SER A 113 9.53 9.08 14.09
N GLU A 114 8.56 9.78 13.51
CA GLU A 114 7.26 10.08 14.14
C GLU A 114 6.16 9.07 13.80
N MET A 115 6.39 8.24 12.78
CA MET A 115 5.48 7.18 12.33
C MET A 115 5.69 5.88 13.11
N ASN A 116 6.92 5.65 13.59
CA ASN A 116 7.27 4.48 14.40
C ASN A 116 6.58 4.52 15.77
N ASP A 117 6.09 3.36 16.18
CA ASP A 117 5.53 3.11 17.51
C ASP A 117 6.37 2.08 18.27
N ALA A 118 6.36 2.21 19.60
CA ALA A 118 7.05 1.32 20.53
C ALA A 118 6.19 1.02 21.77
N ALA A 119 4.86 1.10 21.64
CA ALA A 119 3.92 0.65 22.67
C ALA A 119 4.19 -0.80 23.09
N ASP A 120 3.75 -1.17 24.29
CA ASP A 120 3.95 -2.50 24.85
C ASP A 120 2.91 -3.51 24.32
N ASP A 121 3.34 -4.76 24.15
CA ASP A 121 2.43 -5.88 23.88
C ASP A 121 1.49 -6.11 25.07
N VAL A 122 0.18 -6.24 24.80
CA VAL A 122 -0.85 -6.57 25.81
C VAL A 122 -1.44 -7.98 25.60
N ARG A 123 -1.05 -8.66 24.52
CA ARG A 123 -1.45 -10.04 24.19
C ARG A 123 -0.34 -10.79 23.46
N GLY A 124 -0.47 -12.11 23.38
CA GLY A 124 0.56 -13.00 22.83
C GLY A 124 0.27 -13.54 21.42
N ASP A 125 -0.69 -12.95 20.72
CA ASP A 125 -1.13 -13.38 19.40
C ASP A 125 -1.39 -12.17 18.49
N THR A 126 -1.28 -12.35 17.18
CA THR A 126 -1.67 -11.40 16.13
C THR A 126 -2.66 -12.05 15.17
N ALA A 127 -3.62 -11.30 14.65
CA ALA A 127 -4.70 -11.84 13.83
C ALA A 127 -4.87 -11.04 12.53
N LEU A 128 -4.77 -11.72 11.38
CA LEU A 128 -5.06 -11.17 10.06
C LEU A 128 -6.47 -11.57 9.63
N MET A 129 -7.30 -10.59 9.31
CA MET A 129 -8.64 -10.78 8.77
C MET A 129 -8.67 -10.45 7.28
N GLN A 130 -9.12 -11.40 6.47
CA GLN A 130 -9.58 -11.16 5.10
C GLN A 130 -11.10 -11.07 5.13
N PHE A 131 -11.62 -9.87 4.94
CA PHE A 131 -13.06 -9.63 5.05
C PHE A 131 -13.80 -10.10 3.80
N SER A 132 -14.95 -10.74 3.99
CA SER A 132 -15.77 -11.23 2.89
C SER A 132 -16.63 -10.13 2.29
N LEU A 133 -16.10 -9.50 1.24
CA LEU A 133 -16.88 -8.62 0.38
C LEU A 133 -17.78 -9.42 -0.56
N ARG A 134 -18.89 -8.82 -0.98
CA ARG A 134 -19.83 -9.46 -1.90
C ARG A 134 -19.38 -9.29 -3.35
N TYR A 135 -18.91 -10.38 -3.94
CA TYR A 135 -18.53 -10.42 -5.36
C TYR A 135 -19.71 -10.86 -6.24
N GLY A 136 -19.82 -10.24 -7.41
CA GLY A 136 -20.78 -10.54 -8.46
C GLY A 136 -20.23 -10.05 -9.81
N LYS A 137 -21.04 -10.02 -10.87
CA LYS A 137 -20.58 -9.42 -12.14
C LYS A 137 -20.36 -7.92 -11.94
N MET A 138 -19.38 -7.31 -12.62
CA MET A 138 -19.26 -5.85 -12.64
C MET A 138 -20.50 -5.22 -13.27
N ILE A 139 -21.39 -4.69 -12.42
CA ILE A 139 -22.60 -3.97 -12.79
C ILE A 139 -22.70 -2.79 -11.83
N ARG A 140 -22.30 -1.62 -12.31
CA ARG A 140 -22.29 -0.39 -11.52
C ARG A 140 -23.62 -0.16 -10.79
N PHE A 141 -23.50 0.17 -9.52
CA PHE A 141 -24.54 0.34 -8.51
C PHE A 141 -25.43 -0.90 -8.29
N HIS A 142 -24.91 -2.10 -8.54
CA HIS A 142 -25.60 -3.36 -8.29
C HIS A 142 -24.67 -4.46 -7.75
N SER A 143 -23.52 -4.67 -8.37
CA SER A 143 -22.52 -5.66 -7.96
C SER A 143 -21.14 -5.32 -8.54
N CYS A 144 -20.11 -5.83 -7.89
CA CYS A 144 -18.72 -5.60 -8.25
C CYS A 144 -18.00 -6.95 -8.35
N ASP A 145 -17.13 -7.11 -9.35
CA ASP A 145 -16.25 -8.27 -9.50
C ASP A 145 -14.83 -8.01 -9.01
N CYS A 146 -14.52 -6.88 -8.39
CA CYS A 146 -13.25 -6.59 -7.75
C CYS A 146 -13.47 -6.16 -6.28
N GLY A 147 -12.46 -5.62 -5.63
CA GLY A 147 -12.51 -5.16 -4.26
C GLY A 147 -11.76 -6.03 -3.25
N MET A 148 -11.02 -5.36 -2.37
CA MET A 148 -10.33 -5.99 -1.25
C MET A 148 -10.40 -5.18 0.03
N LEU A 149 -10.50 -5.87 1.17
CA LEU A 149 -10.55 -5.26 2.50
C LEU A 149 -9.97 -6.23 3.54
N TYR A 150 -8.94 -5.78 4.24
CA TYR A 150 -8.30 -6.55 5.31
C TYR A 150 -8.20 -5.73 6.59
N ALA A 151 -8.09 -6.42 7.72
CA ALA A 151 -7.66 -5.81 8.97
C ALA A 151 -6.69 -6.73 9.70
N MET A 152 -5.63 -6.18 10.27
CA MET A 152 -4.68 -6.92 11.10
C MET A 152 -4.68 -6.36 12.51
N ARG A 153 -5.07 -7.17 13.49
CA ARG A 153 -4.95 -6.81 14.90
C ARG A 153 -3.59 -7.24 15.43
N MET A 154 -2.85 -6.27 15.94
CA MET A 154 -1.51 -6.38 16.52
C MET A 154 -1.54 -6.66 18.02
N ARG A 155 -0.39 -6.97 18.63
CA ARG A 155 -0.28 -7.34 20.05
C ARG A 155 -0.50 -6.20 21.04
N ASP A 156 -0.42 -4.95 20.60
CA ASP A 156 -0.89 -3.80 21.40
C ASP A 156 -2.42 -3.61 21.36
N ASN A 157 -3.12 -4.56 20.72
CA ASN A 157 -4.57 -4.59 20.51
C ASN A 157 -5.12 -3.51 19.56
N SER A 158 -4.26 -2.71 18.93
CA SER A 158 -4.66 -1.84 17.83
C SER A 158 -4.83 -2.63 16.53
N VAL A 159 -5.46 -2.00 15.53
CA VAL A 159 -5.68 -2.61 14.21
C VAL A 159 -5.06 -1.77 13.10
N ILE A 160 -4.50 -2.46 12.11
CA ILE A 160 -4.17 -1.90 10.81
C ILE A 160 -5.29 -2.27 9.85
N ILE A 161 -5.88 -1.30 9.13
CA ILE A 161 -6.87 -1.54 8.08
C ILE A 161 -6.19 -1.34 6.72
N ILE A 162 -6.46 -2.23 5.78
CA ILE A 162 -5.80 -2.27 4.46
C ILE A 162 -6.87 -2.30 3.39
N ASP A 163 -6.78 -1.33 2.48
CA ASP A 163 -7.73 -1.06 1.41
C ASP A 163 -9.16 -0.98 1.96
N GLY A 164 -10.15 -1.11 1.09
CA GLY A 164 -11.42 -0.48 1.34
C GLY A 164 -12.55 -0.91 0.45
N GLY A 165 -12.50 -1.98 -0.34
CA GLY A 165 -13.64 -2.46 -1.14
C GLY A 165 -14.32 -1.42 -2.05
N GLU A 166 -15.33 -1.87 -2.79
CA GLU A 166 -16.10 -1.03 -3.72
C GLU A 166 -17.40 -0.49 -3.08
N ILE A 167 -17.96 0.59 -3.63
CA ILE A 167 -19.25 1.15 -3.21
C ILE A 167 -20.39 0.12 -3.20
N GLU A 168 -20.48 -0.79 -4.17
CA GLU A 168 -21.53 -1.82 -4.22
C GLU A 168 -21.42 -2.84 -3.08
N GLN A 169 -20.23 -2.93 -2.47
CA GLN A 169 -19.93 -3.86 -1.39
C GLN A 169 -20.10 -3.23 -0.01
N CYS A 170 -20.20 -1.89 0.09
CA CYS A 170 -20.28 -1.16 1.35
C CYS A 170 -21.70 -1.02 1.91
N THR A 171 -22.52 -2.06 1.82
CA THR A 171 -23.88 -2.10 2.40
C THR A 171 -23.86 -1.91 3.93
N GLU A 172 -24.98 -1.48 4.53
CA GLU A 172 -25.08 -1.34 5.99
C GLU A 172 -24.78 -2.64 6.73
N ASP A 173 -25.31 -3.77 6.23
CA ASP A 173 -25.07 -5.10 6.81
C ASP A 173 -23.59 -5.51 6.72
N ALA A 174 -22.89 -5.15 5.64
CA ALA A 174 -21.46 -5.40 5.52
C ALA A 174 -20.66 -4.53 6.48
N CYS A 175 -21.00 -3.25 6.62
CA CYS A 175 -20.36 -2.35 7.58
C CYS A 175 -20.58 -2.84 9.03
N ASP A 176 -21.79 -3.27 9.38
CA ASP A 176 -22.10 -3.84 10.70
C ASP A 176 -21.32 -5.12 10.98
N GLU A 177 -21.18 -6.00 9.98
CA GLU A 177 -20.39 -7.22 10.15
C GLU A 177 -18.90 -6.93 10.27
N PHE A 178 -18.36 -5.99 9.49
CA PHE A 178 -16.96 -5.57 9.60
C PHE A 178 -16.66 -5.00 10.99
N MET A 179 -17.50 -4.09 11.50
CA MET A 179 -17.34 -3.54 12.84
C MET A 179 -17.46 -4.60 13.93
N ARG A 180 -18.44 -5.51 13.83
CA ARG A 180 -18.57 -6.65 14.75
C ARG A 180 -17.33 -7.53 14.74
N ARG A 181 -16.68 -7.75 13.59
CA ARG A 181 -15.42 -8.50 13.52
C ARG A 181 -14.28 -7.74 14.19
N LEU A 182 -14.14 -6.43 13.96
CA LEU A 182 -13.13 -5.62 14.63
C LEU A 182 -13.32 -5.63 16.16
N GLU A 183 -14.55 -5.50 16.64
CA GLU A 183 -14.89 -5.60 18.07
C GLU A 183 -14.50 -6.97 18.65
N ASN A 184 -14.82 -8.06 17.94
CA ASN A 184 -14.44 -9.42 18.38
C ASN A 184 -12.92 -9.63 18.39
N LEU A 185 -12.20 -9.09 17.40
CA LEU A 185 -10.73 -9.19 17.34
C LEU A 185 -10.09 -8.49 18.53
N THR A 186 -10.53 -7.26 18.79
CA THR A 186 -9.99 -6.38 19.83
C THR A 186 -10.51 -6.69 21.23
N GLY A 187 -11.58 -7.47 21.36
CA GLY A 187 -12.23 -7.71 22.65
C GLY A 187 -12.75 -6.42 23.30
N LYS A 188 -13.02 -5.40 22.47
CA LYS A 188 -13.38 -4.04 22.88
C LYS A 188 -14.53 -4.05 23.89
N GLU A 189 -14.38 -3.32 24.98
CA GLU A 189 -15.47 -3.11 25.93
C GLU A 189 -16.50 -2.09 25.39
N LYS A 190 -17.70 -2.07 25.99
CA LYS A 190 -18.71 -1.08 25.66
C LYS A 190 -18.14 0.34 25.89
N ASP A 191 -18.38 1.24 24.92
CA ASP A 191 -17.93 2.65 24.94
C ASP A 191 -16.42 2.94 24.73
N GLU A 192 -15.56 1.92 24.58
CA GLU A 192 -14.14 2.12 24.18
C GLU A 192 -14.02 2.54 22.69
N LYS A 193 -12.89 3.10 22.25
CA LYS A 193 -12.63 3.27 20.81
C LYS A 193 -11.77 2.12 20.29
N ILE A 194 -11.94 1.78 19.02
CA ILE A 194 -11.00 0.90 18.31
C ILE A 194 -9.86 1.76 17.79
N ARG A 195 -8.66 1.54 18.31
CA ARG A 195 -7.44 2.19 17.81
C ARG A 195 -7.09 1.62 16.45
N VAL A 196 -7.22 2.42 15.40
CA VAL A 196 -6.73 2.12 14.05
C VAL A 196 -5.35 2.74 13.94
N SER A 197 -4.32 1.94 14.24
CA SER A 197 -2.93 2.40 14.28
C SER A 197 -2.43 2.85 12.91
N ALA A 198 -2.96 2.27 11.83
CA ALA A 198 -2.79 2.73 10.47
C ALA A 198 -3.95 2.30 9.56
N TYR A 199 -4.30 3.18 8.62
CA TYR A 199 -4.96 2.82 7.36
C TYR A 199 -3.93 2.82 6.23
N LEU A 200 -3.89 1.76 5.44
CA LEU A 200 -3.04 1.59 4.26
C LEU A 200 -3.91 1.49 3.02
N CYS A 201 -3.55 2.19 1.94
CA CYS A 201 -4.17 2.03 0.63
C CYS A 201 -3.11 1.68 -0.42
N THR A 202 -3.32 0.61 -1.17
CA THR A 202 -2.38 0.10 -2.16
C THR A 202 -2.28 1.02 -3.38
N HIS A 203 -3.42 1.42 -3.95
CA HIS A 203 -3.49 2.35 -5.08
C HIS A 203 -4.87 3.02 -5.18
N ASN A 204 -5.03 3.86 -6.20
CA ASN A 204 -6.15 4.79 -6.35
C ASN A 204 -7.28 4.26 -7.25
N HIS A 205 -7.73 3.03 -7.01
CA HIS A 205 -9.00 2.52 -7.55
C HIS A 205 -10.09 2.51 -6.47
N ASP A 206 -11.33 2.71 -6.90
CA ASP A 206 -12.50 2.84 -6.01
C ASP A 206 -12.76 1.59 -5.18
N ASP A 207 -12.54 0.41 -5.75
CA ASP A 207 -12.66 -0.88 -5.09
C ASP A 207 -11.58 -1.16 -4.01
N HIS A 208 -10.65 -0.24 -3.84
CA HIS A 208 -9.66 -0.25 -2.75
C HIS A 208 -9.95 0.80 -1.67
N MET A 209 -11.03 1.59 -1.77
CA MET A 209 -11.23 2.74 -0.88
C MET A 209 -12.66 2.92 -0.36
N ASP A 210 -13.69 2.59 -1.14
CA ASP A 210 -15.03 3.14 -0.93
C ASP A 210 -15.72 2.72 0.36
N PHE A 211 -15.58 1.47 0.75
CA PHE A 211 -16.00 0.96 2.06
C PHE A 211 -15.29 1.70 3.20
N PHE A 212 -13.96 1.88 3.13
CA PHE A 212 -13.24 2.58 4.19
C PHE A 212 -13.64 4.06 4.25
N ILE A 213 -13.80 4.71 3.09
CA ILE A 213 -14.37 6.04 2.96
C ILE A 213 -15.72 6.09 3.70
N LYS A 214 -16.61 5.13 3.49
CA LYS A 214 -17.89 5.01 4.21
C LYS A 214 -17.70 4.86 5.72
N LEU A 215 -16.85 3.94 6.16
CA LEU A 215 -16.56 3.69 7.57
C LEU A 215 -16.06 4.95 8.30
N LEU A 216 -15.14 5.72 7.70
CA LEU A 216 -14.63 6.96 8.31
C LEU A 216 -15.75 7.93 8.71
N LYS A 217 -16.84 8.00 7.94
CA LYS A 217 -17.99 8.84 8.24
C LYS A 217 -18.94 8.17 9.25
N ARG A 218 -19.26 6.89 9.01
CA ARG A 218 -20.25 6.11 9.77
C ARG A 218 -19.78 5.86 11.20
N GLU A 219 -18.52 5.48 11.36
CA GLU A 219 -17.91 4.99 12.60
C GLU A 219 -16.94 5.99 13.22
N LYS A 220 -17.05 7.28 12.85
CA LYS A 220 -16.16 8.37 13.31
C LYS A 220 -16.03 8.51 14.84
N ASP A 221 -17.04 8.06 15.58
CA ASP A 221 -17.08 8.14 17.04
C ASP A 221 -16.52 6.87 17.70
N VAL A 222 -16.32 5.79 16.92
CA VAL A 222 -15.85 4.47 17.38
C VAL A 222 -14.42 4.18 16.93
N LEU A 223 -14.06 4.57 15.70
CA LEU A 223 -12.72 4.41 15.16
C LEU A 223 -11.84 5.61 15.53
N ASP A 224 -10.64 5.34 16.02
CA ASP A 224 -9.61 6.34 16.24
C ASP A 224 -8.44 6.08 15.29
N VAL A 225 -8.38 6.82 14.19
CA VAL A 225 -7.37 6.64 13.14
C VAL A 225 -6.14 7.48 13.46
N GLU A 226 -5.03 6.81 13.78
CA GLU A 226 -3.79 7.46 14.20
C GLU A 226 -2.87 7.79 13.02
N ARG A 227 -2.87 6.95 11.98
CA ARG A 227 -2.01 7.10 10.80
C ARG A 227 -2.76 6.75 9.52
N VAL A 228 -2.42 7.44 8.44
CA VAL A 228 -2.86 7.15 7.08
C VAL A 228 -1.63 7.05 6.19
N MET A 229 -1.57 6.01 5.37
CA MET A 229 -0.40 5.72 4.55
C MET A 229 -0.82 5.28 3.14
N PHE A 230 -0.39 6.01 2.14
CA PHE A 230 -0.57 5.66 0.72
C PHE A 230 0.41 6.44 -0.14
N ASN A 231 0.70 5.93 -1.34
CA ASN A 231 1.48 6.66 -2.35
C ASN A 231 0.70 6.71 -3.66
N PHE A 232 -0.14 7.75 -3.81
CA PHE A 232 -0.87 7.99 -5.04
C PHE A 232 -0.08 8.95 -5.94
N PRO A 233 0.06 8.65 -7.24
CA PRO A 233 0.66 9.59 -8.18
C PRO A 233 -0.14 10.89 -8.29
N SER A 234 0.43 11.91 -8.92
CA SER A 234 -0.32 13.11 -9.26
C SER A 234 -1.36 12.81 -10.35
N LYS A 235 -2.54 13.44 -10.31
CA LYS A 235 -3.49 13.40 -11.45
C LYS A 235 -2.88 13.93 -12.76
N THR A 236 -1.82 14.74 -12.66
CA THR A 236 -1.07 15.24 -13.82
C THR A 236 -0.34 14.12 -14.60
N LEU A 237 -0.13 12.94 -14.00
CA LEU A 237 0.55 11.80 -14.64
C LEU A 237 -0.40 10.74 -15.18
N LEU A 238 -1.62 10.69 -14.66
CA LEU A 238 -2.63 9.72 -15.03
C LEU A 238 -4.01 10.24 -14.60
N GLU A 239 -4.97 10.20 -15.52
CA GLU A 239 -6.37 10.46 -15.19
C GLU A 239 -6.91 9.32 -14.34
N TYR A 240 -7.36 9.64 -13.12
CA TYR A 240 -8.03 8.65 -12.27
C TYR A 240 -9.51 8.59 -12.63
N GLY A 241 -9.96 7.45 -13.12
CA GLY A 241 -11.38 7.17 -13.22
C GLY A 241 -12.03 7.20 -11.83
N ILE A 242 -13.09 8.01 -11.68
CA ILE A 242 -13.97 8.13 -10.49
C ILE A 242 -13.31 8.84 -9.27
N PRO A 243 -13.94 9.89 -8.70
CA PRO A 243 -13.34 10.78 -7.70
C PRO A 243 -13.27 10.22 -6.26
N CYS A 244 -12.66 9.05 -6.06
CA CYS A 244 -12.56 8.40 -4.74
C CYS A 244 -11.40 8.93 -3.89
N ALA A 245 -10.22 9.20 -4.48
CA ALA A 245 -9.08 9.79 -3.77
C ALA A 245 -9.42 11.12 -3.06
N ASP A 246 -10.08 12.04 -3.77
CA ASP A 246 -10.46 13.35 -3.21
C ASP A 246 -11.45 13.21 -2.05
N LYS A 247 -12.36 12.23 -2.16
CA LYS A 247 -13.34 11.91 -1.13
C LYS A 247 -12.66 11.29 0.09
N LEU A 248 -11.72 10.36 -0.11
CA LEU A 248 -10.89 9.79 0.96
C LEU A 248 -10.15 10.90 1.71
N ARG A 249 -9.38 11.73 0.99
CA ARG A 249 -8.63 12.86 1.56
C ARG A 249 -9.54 13.82 2.34
N SER A 250 -10.69 14.17 1.77
CA SER A 250 -11.68 15.03 2.42
C SER A 250 -12.27 14.40 3.69
N ARG A 251 -12.53 13.09 3.70
CA ARG A 251 -13.06 12.37 4.87
C ARG A 251 -12.01 12.19 5.96
N ILE A 252 -10.76 11.92 5.60
CA ILE A 252 -9.65 11.89 6.57
C ILE A 252 -9.52 13.25 7.25
N LYS A 253 -9.42 14.35 6.47
CA LYS A 253 -9.35 15.71 7.02
C LYS A 253 -10.52 16.05 7.94
N LYS A 254 -11.70 15.51 7.69
CA LYS A 254 -12.91 15.79 8.47
C LYS A 254 -13.07 14.91 9.70
N TYR A 255 -12.79 13.62 9.60
CA TYR A 255 -13.14 12.61 10.61
C TYR A 255 -11.92 12.04 11.34
N ALA A 256 -10.72 12.19 10.79
CA ALA A 256 -9.44 11.84 11.42
C ALA A 256 -8.40 12.98 11.28
N PRO A 257 -8.72 14.22 11.70
CA PRO A 257 -7.88 15.40 11.46
C PRO A 257 -6.51 15.35 12.14
N ASN A 258 -6.34 14.49 13.15
CA ASN A 258 -5.08 14.32 13.87
C ASN A 258 -4.26 13.14 13.36
N ALA A 259 -4.75 12.39 12.36
CA ALA A 259 -4.02 11.27 11.79
C ALA A 259 -2.74 11.78 11.11
N LYS A 260 -1.60 11.15 11.42
CA LYS A 260 -0.36 11.43 10.71
C LYS A 260 -0.40 10.83 9.33
N PHE A 261 0.08 11.55 8.33
CA PHE A 261 0.19 11.05 6.97
C PHE A 261 1.63 10.63 6.66
N LEU A 262 1.80 9.51 5.96
CA LEU A 262 3.06 9.09 5.36
C LEU A 262 2.83 8.65 3.93
N LYS A 263 3.48 9.32 3.00
CA LYS A 263 3.70 8.85 1.64
C LYS A 263 4.71 7.71 1.69
N LEU A 264 4.24 6.52 1.29
CA LEU A 264 5.07 5.31 1.34
C LEU A 264 6.12 5.38 0.23
N HIS A 265 7.39 5.18 0.56
CA HIS A 265 8.47 5.13 -0.42
C HIS A 265 9.20 3.78 -0.37
N THR A 266 9.66 3.33 -1.54
CA THR A 266 10.38 2.07 -1.71
C THR A 266 11.54 1.93 -0.72
N GLY A 267 11.58 0.81 0.00
CA GLY A 267 12.62 0.49 0.98
C GLY A 267 12.40 1.08 2.38
N GLN A 268 11.37 1.91 2.60
CA GLN A 268 11.00 2.37 3.94
C GLN A 268 10.59 1.19 4.84
N THR A 269 10.90 1.32 6.14
CA THR A 269 10.37 0.41 7.15
C THR A 269 9.68 1.18 8.27
N ILE A 270 8.43 0.84 8.55
CA ILE A 270 7.62 1.46 9.60
C ILE A 270 7.41 0.43 10.70
N ARG A 271 7.72 0.81 11.94
CA ARG A 271 7.64 -0.07 13.11
C ARG A 271 6.37 0.17 13.90
N PHE A 272 5.76 -0.93 14.30
CA PHE A 272 4.73 -1.05 15.31
C PHE A 272 5.28 -1.95 16.44
N PRO A 273 4.57 -2.11 17.58
CA PRO A 273 5.06 -2.90 18.72
C PRO A 273 5.59 -4.30 18.37
N ASP A 274 4.76 -5.13 17.75
CA ASP A 274 5.09 -6.52 17.35
C ASP A 274 5.16 -6.74 15.84
N ALA A 275 4.92 -5.67 15.07
CA ALA A 275 4.86 -5.74 13.62
C ALA A 275 5.76 -4.69 12.98
N ARG A 276 6.18 -4.95 11.74
CA ARG A 276 6.78 -3.92 10.89
C ARG A 276 6.25 -4.03 9.47
N ILE A 277 6.10 -2.87 8.83
CA ILE A 277 5.84 -2.77 7.40
C ILE A 277 7.17 -2.52 6.70
N GLU A 278 7.47 -3.29 5.67
CA GLU A 278 8.55 -3.03 4.71
C GLU A 278 7.91 -2.67 3.36
N VAL A 279 8.10 -1.43 2.91
CA VAL A 279 7.60 -0.99 1.60
C VAL A 279 8.51 -1.58 0.54
N LEU A 280 8.00 -2.52 -0.25
CA LEU A 280 8.79 -3.28 -1.21
C LEU A 280 8.98 -2.49 -2.50
N SER A 281 7.91 -1.95 -3.08
CA SER A 281 7.98 -1.12 -4.29
C SER A 281 6.77 -0.18 -4.35
N THR A 282 6.93 0.94 -5.04
CA THR A 282 5.87 1.92 -5.30
C THR A 282 5.89 2.35 -6.76
N HIS A 283 4.90 3.14 -7.18
CA HIS A 283 4.84 3.68 -8.54
C HIS A 283 6.11 4.48 -8.95
N GLU A 284 6.87 4.98 -7.97
CA GLU A 284 8.11 5.71 -8.19
C GLU A 284 9.19 4.85 -8.86
N ASP A 285 9.13 3.53 -8.70
CA ASP A 285 10.06 2.59 -9.33
C ASP A 285 9.84 2.44 -10.84
N ILE A 286 8.65 2.80 -11.32
CA ILE A 286 8.24 2.75 -12.73
C ILE A 286 8.62 4.05 -13.45
N LEU A 287 8.72 5.16 -12.70
CA LEU A 287 9.11 6.46 -13.24
C LEU A 287 10.58 6.45 -13.72
N PRO A 288 10.90 7.18 -14.81
CA PRO A 288 10.13 8.30 -15.36
C PRO A 288 8.95 7.93 -16.26
N ARG A 289 8.88 6.68 -16.74
CA ARG A 289 7.82 6.20 -17.62
C ARG A 289 7.81 4.69 -17.67
N SER A 290 6.62 4.09 -17.62
CA SER A 290 6.43 2.65 -17.82
C SER A 290 6.89 2.21 -19.21
N THR A 291 7.56 1.05 -19.26
CA THR A 291 7.92 0.36 -20.51
C THR A 291 6.72 -0.14 -21.29
N ARG A 292 5.52 -0.12 -20.68
CA ARG A 292 4.26 -0.58 -21.26
C ARG A 292 3.24 0.54 -21.47
N ALA A 293 3.60 1.79 -21.16
CA ALA A 293 2.73 2.95 -21.37
C ALA A 293 2.58 3.28 -22.87
N GLY A 294 1.36 3.68 -23.28
CA GLY A 294 1.09 4.21 -24.62
C GLY A 294 1.81 5.55 -24.85
N ASP A 295 2.06 5.95 -26.11
CA ASP A 295 3.02 7.01 -26.50
C ASP A 295 2.98 8.29 -25.65
N ASP A 296 1.81 8.75 -25.20
CA ASP A 296 1.66 9.97 -24.41
C ASP A 296 1.47 9.76 -22.89
N ASP A 297 1.41 8.51 -22.43
CA ASP A 297 1.11 8.17 -21.02
C ASP A 297 2.36 7.94 -20.17
N THR A 298 2.28 8.22 -18.86
CA THR A 298 3.36 7.88 -17.92
C THR A 298 3.28 6.41 -17.48
N TYR A 299 2.06 5.94 -17.25
CA TYR A 299 1.73 4.58 -16.85
C TYR A 299 0.81 3.94 -17.87
N ARG A 300 0.79 2.61 -17.94
CA ARG A 300 -0.17 1.84 -18.73
C ARG A 300 -1.58 1.90 -18.12
N SER A 301 -1.67 1.86 -16.79
CA SER A 301 -2.91 1.80 -16.03
C SER A 301 -2.67 2.29 -14.60
N VAL A 302 -3.76 2.53 -13.85
CA VAL A 302 -3.66 2.89 -12.42
C VAL A 302 -3.11 1.71 -11.61
N ASN A 303 -3.28 0.47 -12.07
CA ASN A 303 -2.81 -0.74 -11.38
C ASN A 303 -1.28 -0.80 -11.25
N GLU A 304 -0.55 -0.27 -12.24
CA GLU A 304 0.92 -0.11 -12.16
C GLU A 304 1.34 0.74 -10.95
N THR A 305 0.43 1.58 -10.43
CA THR A 305 0.73 2.47 -9.31
C THR A 305 0.63 1.80 -7.93
N SER A 306 0.32 0.50 -7.90
CA SER A 306 0.25 -0.31 -6.68
C SER A 306 1.49 -0.20 -5.80
N THR A 307 1.30 0.24 -4.57
CA THR A 307 2.28 0.14 -3.50
C THR A 307 2.28 -1.30 -2.97
N ILE A 308 3.40 -2.00 -3.18
CA ILE A 308 3.62 -3.34 -2.68
C ILE A 308 4.36 -3.25 -1.35
N TYR A 309 3.86 -3.92 -0.33
CA TYR A 309 4.51 -3.96 0.98
C TYR A 309 4.35 -5.31 1.67
N GLN A 310 5.32 -5.60 2.53
CA GLN A 310 5.31 -6.75 3.41
C GLN A 310 5.00 -6.30 4.84
N ILE A 311 4.12 -7.00 5.53
CA ILE A 311 3.95 -6.88 6.98
C ILE A 311 4.55 -8.13 7.63
N VAL A 312 5.53 -7.93 8.51
CA VAL A 312 6.17 -8.99 9.30
C VAL A 312 5.68 -8.90 10.75
N PHE A 313 5.21 -10.01 11.31
CA PHE A 313 4.58 -10.10 12.64
C PHE A 313 4.68 -11.54 13.18
N ASP A 314 4.84 -11.78 14.48
CA ASP A 314 4.79 -13.14 15.09
C ASP A 314 5.55 -14.27 14.34
N ASP A 315 6.77 -13.99 13.87
CA ASP A 315 7.57 -14.89 13.00
C ASP A 315 6.88 -15.33 11.69
N CYS A 316 5.84 -14.59 11.31
CA CYS A 316 5.01 -14.73 10.14
C CYS A 316 5.12 -13.46 9.27
N SER A 317 4.60 -13.53 8.05
CA SER A 317 4.45 -12.33 7.23
C SER A 317 3.38 -12.47 6.16
N VAL A 318 2.86 -11.33 5.72
CA VAL A 318 1.98 -11.19 4.57
C VAL A 318 2.56 -10.17 3.59
N ILE A 319 2.46 -10.44 2.29
CA ILE A 319 2.75 -9.46 1.24
C ILE A 319 1.44 -9.08 0.56
N PHE A 320 1.19 -7.77 0.46
CA PHE A 320 0.09 -7.21 -0.31
C PHE A 320 0.64 -6.66 -1.62
N LEU A 321 0.08 -7.16 -2.73
CA LEU A 321 0.42 -6.76 -4.09
C LEU A 321 -0.48 -5.64 -4.61
N GLY A 322 -1.65 -5.41 -4.00
CA GLY A 322 -2.70 -4.60 -4.60
C GLY A 322 -3.07 -5.19 -5.95
N ASP A 323 -3.00 -4.36 -6.99
CA ASP A 323 -3.32 -4.75 -8.36
C ASP A 323 -2.09 -4.81 -9.26
N ALA A 324 -0.92 -5.03 -8.65
CA ALA A 324 0.37 -5.11 -9.32
C ALA A 324 0.32 -5.80 -10.69
N GLU A 325 0.89 -5.14 -11.69
CA GLU A 325 1.10 -5.64 -13.04
C GLU A 325 2.56 -6.08 -13.25
N GLU A 326 2.90 -6.49 -14.47
CA GLU A 326 4.22 -7.06 -14.78
C GLU A 326 5.39 -6.09 -14.56
N THR A 327 5.17 -4.78 -14.69
CA THR A 327 6.17 -3.75 -14.38
C THR A 327 6.48 -3.69 -12.89
N ASN A 328 5.50 -3.92 -12.03
CA ASN A 328 5.74 -4.01 -10.59
C ASN A 328 6.59 -5.25 -10.26
N GLY A 329 6.36 -6.39 -10.91
CA GLY A 329 7.22 -7.57 -10.76
C GLY A 329 8.64 -7.35 -11.27
N GLU A 330 8.81 -6.63 -12.39
CA GLU A 330 10.13 -6.21 -12.89
C GLU A 330 10.86 -5.32 -11.87
N ALA A 331 10.16 -4.35 -11.27
CA ALA A 331 10.70 -3.50 -10.21
C ALA A 331 11.12 -4.32 -8.99
N LEU A 332 10.28 -5.24 -8.51
CA LEU A 332 10.61 -6.13 -7.40
C LEU A 332 11.85 -6.98 -7.69
N LEU A 333 11.99 -7.50 -8.91
CA LEU A 333 13.18 -8.27 -9.29
C LEU A 333 14.44 -7.40 -9.33
N ALA A 334 14.35 -6.17 -9.82
CA ALA A 334 15.48 -5.24 -9.84
C ALA A 334 15.92 -4.85 -8.42
N LEU A 335 14.97 -4.67 -7.49
CA LEU A 335 15.24 -4.30 -6.11
C LEU A 335 15.74 -5.48 -5.28
N TYR A 336 15.04 -6.62 -5.29
CA TYR A 336 15.27 -7.71 -4.33
C TYR A 336 15.96 -8.93 -4.96
N GLY A 337 16.02 -9.01 -6.27
CA GLY A 337 16.51 -10.19 -6.98
C GLY A 337 15.54 -11.37 -6.90
N LYS A 338 15.93 -12.47 -7.55
CA LYS A 338 15.12 -13.70 -7.61
C LYS A 338 15.18 -14.47 -6.30
N ASN A 339 14.06 -15.02 -5.85
CA ASN A 339 13.97 -15.93 -4.69
C ASN A 339 14.38 -15.35 -3.33
N SER A 340 14.47 -14.01 -3.22
CA SER A 340 14.85 -13.30 -2.01
C SER A 340 13.66 -12.95 -1.11
N LEU A 341 12.47 -12.81 -1.70
CA LEU A 341 11.24 -12.51 -0.97
C LEU A 341 10.52 -13.80 -0.58
N SER A 342 10.02 -13.84 0.64
CA SER A 342 9.22 -14.94 1.16
C SER A 342 8.15 -14.43 2.11
N CYS A 343 7.00 -15.08 2.13
CA CYS A 343 5.94 -14.77 3.09
C CYS A 343 5.10 -16.02 3.41
N LYS A 344 4.33 -15.93 4.49
CA LYS A 344 3.34 -16.96 4.77
C LYS A 344 2.10 -16.77 3.88
N TYR A 345 1.63 -15.53 3.81
CA TYR A 345 0.46 -15.15 3.01
C TYR A 345 0.87 -14.19 1.88
N LEU A 346 0.39 -14.45 0.67
CA LEU A 346 0.54 -13.56 -0.47
C LEU A 346 -0.85 -13.21 -0.99
N GLN A 347 -1.21 -11.93 -1.00
CA GLN A 347 -2.44 -11.51 -1.65
C GLN A 347 -2.28 -11.61 -3.18
N CYS A 348 -3.25 -12.23 -3.85
CA CYS A 348 -3.25 -12.39 -5.30
C CYS A 348 -3.56 -11.07 -5.99
N ALA A 349 -2.63 -10.60 -6.84
CA ALA A 349 -2.72 -9.33 -7.53
C ALA A 349 -4.01 -9.20 -8.35
N HIS A 350 -4.63 -8.03 -8.29
CA HIS A 350 -5.77 -7.65 -9.13
C HIS A 350 -6.87 -8.69 -9.07
N HIS A 351 -7.25 -9.10 -7.85
CA HIS A 351 -8.33 -10.07 -7.62
C HIS A 351 -8.18 -11.41 -8.35
N LEU A 352 -6.93 -11.86 -8.58
CA LEU A 352 -6.56 -13.06 -9.37
C LEU A 352 -6.52 -12.86 -10.89
N ILE A 353 -6.79 -11.65 -11.39
CA ILE A 353 -6.76 -11.31 -12.83
C ILE A 353 -5.32 -11.31 -13.35
N ASN A 354 -4.36 -10.91 -12.52
CA ASN A 354 -2.95 -10.83 -12.92
C ASN A 354 -2.18 -12.09 -12.46
N ASP A 355 -1.45 -12.74 -13.38
CA ASP A 355 -0.63 -13.93 -13.11
C ASP A 355 0.89 -13.66 -13.10
N ASP A 356 1.31 -12.41 -12.85
CA ASP A 356 2.68 -11.96 -13.08
C ASP A 356 3.74 -12.95 -12.57
N ARG A 357 4.33 -13.62 -13.55
CA ARG A 357 5.27 -14.71 -13.35
C ARG A 357 6.59 -14.24 -12.77
N ASN A 358 6.92 -12.96 -12.86
CA ASN A 358 8.06 -12.39 -12.15
C ASN A 358 7.83 -12.40 -10.64
N ILE A 359 6.59 -12.19 -10.19
CA ILE A 359 6.21 -12.27 -8.78
C ILE A 359 6.06 -13.73 -8.36
N TYR A 360 5.13 -14.47 -8.96
CA TYR A 360 4.72 -15.77 -8.44
C TYR A 360 5.77 -16.89 -8.56
N ASN A 361 6.76 -16.75 -9.45
CA ASN A 361 7.88 -17.70 -9.50
C ASN A 361 9.06 -17.32 -8.58
N ASN A 362 9.09 -16.11 -8.02
CA ASN A 362 10.25 -15.61 -7.27
C ASN A 362 9.93 -15.20 -5.83
N VAL A 363 8.66 -14.98 -5.48
CA VAL A 363 8.21 -14.83 -4.10
C VAL A 363 7.83 -16.20 -3.55
N LYS A 364 8.54 -16.65 -2.51
CA LYS A 364 8.25 -17.91 -1.84
C LYS A 364 7.11 -17.73 -0.84
N ALA A 365 5.88 -17.89 -1.31
CA ALA A 365 4.68 -17.84 -0.49
C ALA A 365 4.17 -19.25 -0.11
N GLU A 366 3.60 -19.41 1.07
CA GLU A 366 2.95 -20.66 1.48
C GLU A 366 1.46 -20.70 1.11
N LYS A 367 0.77 -19.56 1.25
CA LYS A 367 -0.69 -19.44 1.09
C LYS A 367 -1.05 -18.21 0.25
N LEU A 368 -2.12 -18.34 -0.52
CA LEU A 368 -2.69 -17.26 -1.32
C LEU A 368 -3.97 -16.72 -0.67
N LEU A 369 -4.01 -15.40 -0.49
CA LEU A 369 -5.21 -14.64 -0.12
C LEU A 369 -5.81 -14.09 -1.41
N VAL A 370 -6.98 -14.60 -1.81
CA VAL A 370 -7.60 -14.25 -3.08
C VAL A 370 -8.77 -13.30 -2.81
N PRO A 371 -8.66 -11.99 -3.10
CA PRO A 371 -9.74 -11.03 -2.89
C PRO A 371 -10.79 -11.13 -4.02
N GLN A 372 -11.43 -12.30 -4.11
CA GLN A 372 -12.40 -12.67 -5.13
C GLN A 372 -13.30 -13.80 -4.62
N CYS A 373 -14.44 -14.05 -5.28
CA CYS A 373 -15.20 -15.29 -5.08
C CYS A 373 -14.75 -16.43 -6.02
N ARG A 374 -14.91 -17.67 -5.55
CA ARG A 374 -14.58 -18.87 -6.32
C ARG A 374 -15.34 -18.98 -7.63
N PHE A 375 -16.56 -18.45 -7.71
CA PHE A 375 -17.33 -18.47 -8.95
C PHE A 375 -16.61 -17.71 -10.07
N ILE A 376 -16.24 -16.45 -9.84
CA ILE A 376 -15.52 -15.63 -10.83
C ILE A 376 -14.15 -16.22 -11.15
N ALA A 377 -13.42 -16.66 -10.12
CA ALA A 377 -12.12 -17.30 -10.31
C ALA A 377 -12.21 -18.54 -11.22
N MET A 378 -13.23 -19.37 -11.03
CA MET A 378 -13.39 -20.62 -11.79
C MET A 378 -14.05 -20.43 -13.16
N THR A 379 -14.68 -19.27 -13.43
CA THR A 379 -15.34 -19.00 -14.72
C THR A 379 -14.57 -18.04 -15.60
N SER A 380 -14.14 -16.89 -15.07
CA SER A 380 -13.49 -15.83 -15.82
C SER A 380 -11.97 -15.99 -15.74
N GLU A 381 -11.43 -16.17 -14.52
CA GLU A 381 -9.99 -16.26 -14.28
C GLU A 381 -9.49 -17.71 -14.19
N CYS A 382 -10.11 -18.60 -14.98
CA CYS A 382 -9.94 -20.04 -14.81
C CYS A 382 -8.52 -20.54 -15.13
N ASP A 383 -7.82 -19.89 -16.06
CA ASP A 383 -6.44 -20.23 -16.41
C ASP A 383 -5.46 -19.80 -15.32
N ASN A 384 -5.62 -18.60 -14.77
CA ASN A 384 -4.86 -18.12 -13.62
C ASN A 384 -5.11 -19.00 -12.39
N THR A 385 -6.37 -19.34 -12.13
CA THR A 385 -6.73 -20.26 -11.04
C THR A 385 -6.06 -21.62 -11.19
N ARG A 386 -6.03 -22.19 -12.41
CA ARG A 386 -5.32 -23.46 -12.68
C ARG A 386 -3.82 -23.32 -12.44
N TYR A 387 -3.21 -22.25 -12.93
CA TYR A 387 -1.78 -21.99 -12.75
C TYR A 387 -1.42 -21.89 -11.26
N PHE A 388 -2.16 -21.10 -10.49
CA PHE A 388 -1.91 -20.96 -9.05
C PHE A 388 -2.21 -22.23 -8.27
N THR A 389 -3.26 -22.98 -8.63
CA THR A 389 -3.52 -24.30 -8.02
C THR A 389 -2.36 -25.26 -8.24
N GLN A 390 -1.70 -25.22 -9.41
CA GLN A 390 -0.51 -26.05 -9.67
C GLN A 390 0.71 -25.65 -8.85
N LEU A 391 0.86 -24.35 -8.55
CA LEU A 391 2.00 -23.83 -7.78
C LEU A 391 1.81 -24.00 -6.27
N PHE A 392 0.62 -23.75 -5.75
CA PHE A 392 0.36 -23.62 -4.31
C PHE A 392 -0.53 -24.73 -3.73
N GLY A 393 -1.28 -25.45 -4.56
CA GLY A 393 -2.32 -26.39 -4.09
C GLY A 393 -3.63 -25.67 -3.75
N GLU A 394 -4.76 -26.31 -4.04
CA GLU A 394 -6.10 -25.73 -3.83
C GLU A 394 -6.37 -25.44 -2.35
N GLU A 395 -5.84 -26.27 -1.45
CA GLU A 395 -5.99 -26.15 0.01
C GLU A 395 -5.32 -24.90 0.59
N ASN A 396 -4.41 -24.27 -0.16
CA ASN A 396 -3.67 -23.08 0.25
C ASN A 396 -4.22 -21.79 -0.40
N MET A 397 -5.36 -21.86 -1.09
CA MET A 397 -6.02 -20.71 -1.72
C MET A 397 -7.30 -20.31 -0.97
N TYR A 398 -7.30 -19.10 -0.39
CA TYR A 398 -8.39 -18.59 0.45
C TYR A 398 -9.16 -17.47 -0.25
N PHE A 399 -10.37 -17.76 -0.73
CA PHE A 399 -11.20 -16.84 -1.50
C PHE A 399 -12.07 -15.96 -0.59
N ALA A 400 -11.93 -14.63 -0.66
CA ALA A 400 -12.69 -13.70 0.17
C ALA A 400 -14.21 -13.89 -0.01
N GLY A 401 -14.66 -14.32 -1.19
CA GLY A 401 -16.08 -14.58 -1.43
C GLY A 401 -16.65 -15.83 -0.76
N ASP A 402 -15.82 -16.71 -0.18
CA ASP A 402 -16.30 -17.93 0.48
C ASP A 402 -16.78 -17.63 1.91
N CYS A 403 -15.98 -16.88 2.69
CA CYS A 403 -16.29 -16.43 4.04
C CYS A 403 -15.28 -15.37 4.48
N THR A 404 -15.54 -14.71 5.63
CA THR A 404 -14.53 -13.89 6.28
C THR A 404 -13.57 -14.80 7.02
N TYR A 405 -12.31 -14.79 6.62
CA TYR A 405 -11.25 -15.57 7.26
C TYR A 405 -10.55 -14.73 8.33
N VAL A 406 -10.31 -15.31 9.50
CA VAL A 406 -9.43 -14.75 10.53
C VAL A 406 -8.32 -15.75 10.83
N PHE A 407 -7.11 -15.39 10.44
CA PHE A 407 -5.88 -16.14 10.66
C PHE A 407 -5.21 -15.63 11.94
N THR A 408 -5.33 -16.36 13.04
CA THR A 408 -4.69 -16.02 14.32
C THR A 408 -3.37 -16.76 14.46
N ILE A 409 -2.28 -16.03 14.64
CA ILE A 409 -0.94 -16.56 14.90
C ILE A 409 -0.64 -16.42 16.39
N LYS A 410 -0.19 -17.51 17.02
CA LYS A 410 0.23 -17.54 18.41
C LYS A 410 1.33 -18.58 18.61
N ASP A 411 2.48 -18.17 19.13
CA ASP A 411 3.62 -19.07 19.39
C ASP A 411 3.99 -19.93 18.16
N GLY A 412 3.97 -19.33 16.97
CA GLY A 412 4.22 -20.00 15.68
C GLY A 412 3.08 -20.91 15.17
N ASN A 413 2.02 -21.10 15.94
CA ASN A 413 0.84 -21.88 15.54
C ASN A 413 -0.22 -21.00 14.90
N GLU A 414 -0.93 -21.55 13.92
CA GLU A 414 -2.02 -20.87 13.23
C GLU A 414 -3.37 -21.49 13.58
N ARG A 415 -4.36 -20.65 13.83
CA ARG A 415 -5.78 -21.00 13.84
C ARG A 415 -6.51 -20.19 12.78
N ILE A 416 -7.38 -20.84 12.01
CA ILE A 416 -8.23 -20.18 11.02
C ILE A 416 -9.68 -20.29 11.49
N ASP A 417 -10.30 -19.13 11.71
CA ASP A 417 -11.74 -19.01 11.96
C ASP A 417 -12.45 -18.50 10.70
N CYS A 418 -13.67 -18.98 10.44
CA CYS A 418 -14.46 -18.64 9.26
C CYS A 418 -15.83 -18.09 9.67
N PHE A 419 -16.23 -16.94 9.11
CA PHE A 419 -17.52 -16.30 9.41
C PHE A 419 -18.32 -16.05 8.13
N GLU A 420 -19.62 -16.26 8.20
CA GLU A 420 -20.52 -16.08 7.04
C GLU A 420 -20.45 -14.65 6.48
N GLN A 421 -20.47 -14.54 5.15
CA GLN A 421 -20.61 -13.26 4.44
C GLN A 421 -21.91 -12.54 4.83
N LYS A 422 -21.86 -11.20 4.89
CA LYS A 422 -23.02 -10.31 5.10
C LYS A 422 -23.00 -9.16 4.07
N GLY A 423 -24.14 -8.51 3.86
CA GLY A 423 -24.24 -7.40 2.89
C GLY A 423 -24.54 -7.77 1.44
N TYR A 424 -25.27 -8.87 1.22
CA TYR A 424 -25.43 -9.58 -0.06
C TYR A 424 -25.89 -8.78 -1.29
N LEU A 425 -26.79 -7.80 -1.17
CA LEU A 425 -27.28 -7.02 -2.30
C LEU A 425 -27.03 -5.56 -2.00
N TYR A 426 -26.52 -4.82 -2.98
CA TYR A 426 -26.31 -3.39 -2.83
C TYR A 426 -27.63 -2.72 -2.44
N ASP A 427 -27.59 -1.97 -1.35
CA ASP A 427 -28.75 -1.37 -0.67
C ASP A 427 -28.88 0.13 -0.97
N GLY A 428 -28.03 0.68 -1.84
CA GLY A 428 -28.01 2.10 -2.18
C GLY A 428 -27.34 2.99 -1.11
N SER A 429 -26.69 2.41 -0.10
CA SER A 429 -26.09 3.16 1.02
C SER A 429 -24.67 3.67 0.76
N GLY A 430 -24.26 3.77 -0.51
CA GLY A 430 -23.00 4.36 -0.92
C GLY A 430 -22.93 5.86 -0.60
N TYR A 431 -22.17 6.17 0.47
CA TYR A 431 -21.69 7.48 0.95
C TYR A 431 -22.44 8.25 2.05
#